data_AF-A0A9D1FF99-F1
#
_entry.id   AF-A0A9D1FF99-F1
#
_cell.length_a   1.000
_cell.length_b   1.000
_cell.length_c   1.000
_cell.angle_alpha   90.00
_cell.angle_beta   90.00
_cell.angle_gamma   90.00
#
_symmetry.space_group_name_H-M   'P 1'
#
loop_
_entity.id
_entity.type
_entity.pdbx_description
1 polymer ?
#
loop_
_entity_poly.entity_id
_entity_poly.type
_entity_poly.pdbx_seq_one_letter_code
_entity_poly.pdbx_strand_id
1 'polypeptide(L)' 'GFTFDRYESGLLLDAVNRAKSLYFNNRYHWDEVVQRDMAKDVSWTNSARQYKDLYLELTQW' A
#
# COMPACT_ATOMS: atom_id res chain seq x y z
N GLY A 1 -1.91 -4.61 3.88
CA GLY A 1 -1.04 -4.06 4.93
C GLY A 1 -1.86 -3.64 6.13
N PHE A 2 -1.22 -2.95 7.07
CA PHE A 2 -1.83 -2.43 8.30
C PHE A 2 -1.81 -0.91 8.25
N THR A 3 -2.96 -0.28 8.51
CA THR A 3 -3.09 1.18 8.56
C THR A 3 -3.67 1.62 9.91
N PHE A 4 -3.47 2.89 10.22
CA PHE A 4 -4.05 3.60 11.35
C PHE A 4 -4.47 5.00 10.87
N ASP A 5 -5.54 5.52 11.44
CA ASP A 5 -6.25 6.69 10.90
C ASP A 5 -5.65 8.02 11.37
N ARG A 6 -5.55 8.20 12.70
CA ARG A 6 -5.07 9.46 13.30
C ARG A 6 -3.61 9.36 13.67
N TYR A 7 -2.91 10.50 13.63
CA TYR A 7 -1.52 10.62 14.09
C TYR A 7 -1.42 10.56 15.62
N GLU A 8 -1.74 9.39 16.18
CA GLU A 8 -1.77 9.10 17.60
C GLU A 8 -0.92 7.86 17.87
N SER A 9 -0.05 7.94 18.88
CA SER A 9 0.90 6.87 19.21
C SER A 9 0.21 5.55 19.59
N GLY A 10 -0.96 5.62 20.23
CA GLY A 10 -1.76 4.44 20.58
C GLY A 10 -2.24 3.67 19.35
N LEU A 11 -2.76 4.37 18.34
CA LEU A 11 -3.24 3.73 17.10
C LEU A 11 -2.11 3.13 16.28
N LEU A 12 -0.93 3.76 16.29
CA LEU A 12 0.27 3.19 15.70
C LEU A 12 0.68 1.90 16.41
N LEU A 13 0.71 1.90 17.75
CA LEU A 13 1.05 0.73 18.54
C LEU A 13 0.06 -0.42 18.28
N ASP A 14 -1.24 -0.12 18.19
CA ASP A 14 -2.27 -1.11 17.86
C ASP A 14 -2.09 -1.69 16.47
N ALA A 15 -1.73 -0.88 15.47
CA ALA A 15 -1.42 -1.36 14.12
C ALA A 15 -0.22 -2.30 14.11
N VAL A 16 0.86 -1.97 14.84
CA VAL A 16 2.04 -2.83 14.98
C VAL A 16 1.69 -4.14 15.71
N ASN A 17 0.89 -4.08 16.76
CA ASN A 17 0.47 -5.27 17.50
C ASN A 17 -0.41 -6.20 16.65
N ARG A 18 -1.32 -5.66 15.83
CA ARG A 18 -2.07 -6.45 14.83
C ARG A 18 -1.15 -7.14 13.84
N ALA A 19 -0.12 -6.44 13.35
CA ALA A 19 0.87 -7.02 12.44
C ALA A 19 1.66 -8.15 13.08
N LYS A 20 2.16 -7.96 14.31
CA LYS A 20 2.85 -8.99 15.08
C LYS A 20 1.96 -10.19 15.35
N SER A 21 0.73 -9.97 15.78
CA SER A 21 -0.22 -11.05 16.06
C SER A 21 -0.47 -11.90 14.81
N LEU A 22 -0.68 -11.26 13.64
CA LEU A 22 -0.82 -12.00 12.38
C LEU A 22 0.44 -12.81 12.06
N TYR A 23 1.63 -12.20 12.18
CA TYR A 23 2.90 -12.85 11.88
C TYR A 23 3.14 -14.11 12.73
N PHE A 24 2.94 -14.03 14.05
CA PHE A 24 3.25 -15.12 14.97
C PHE A 24 2.15 -16.17 15.06
N ASN A 25 0.88 -15.77 14.95
CA ASN A 25 -0.25 -16.66 15.20
C ASN A 25 -0.86 -17.22 13.89
N ASN A 26 -0.62 -16.59 12.74
CA ASN A 26 -1.19 -17.03 11.47
C ASN A 26 -0.25 -16.80 10.28
N ARG A 27 0.70 -17.72 10.12
CA ARG A 27 1.70 -17.65 9.06
C ARG A 27 1.08 -17.68 7.65
N TYR A 28 0.05 -18.49 7.45
CA TYR A 28 -0.62 -18.61 6.15
C TYR A 28 -1.19 -17.26 5.69
N HIS A 29 -2.00 -16.60 6.53
CA HIS A 29 -2.55 -15.29 6.17
C HIS A 29 -1.48 -14.21 6.06
N TRP A 30 -0.39 -14.30 6.83
CA TRP A 30 0.75 -13.42 6.64
C TRP A 30 1.32 -13.55 5.21
N ASP A 31 1.54 -14.77 4.74
CA ASP A 31 2.08 -15.03 3.41
C ASP A 31 1.14 -14.55 2.30
N GLU A 32 -0.17 -14.70 2.46
CA GLU A 32 -1.16 -14.12 1.53
C GLU A 32 -1.09 -12.58 1.47
N VAL A 33 -0.91 -11.92 2.62
CA VAL A 33 -0.74 -10.45 2.66
C VAL A 33 0.52 -10.04 1.90
N VAL A 34 1.63 -10.75 2.09
CA VAL A 34 2.90 -10.51 1.38
C VAL A 34 2.72 -10.71 -0.12
N GLN A 35 2.15 -11.84 -0.55
CA GLN A 35 1.95 -12.13 -1.97
C GLN A 35 1.08 -11.06 -2.65
N ARG A 36 -0.02 -10.64 -2.00
CA ARG A 36 -0.90 -9.59 -2.51
C ARG A 36 -0.17 -8.25 -2.64
N ASP A 37 0.72 -7.93 -1.72
CA ASP A 37 1.49 -6.69 -1.75
C ASP A 37 2.52 -6.71 -2.87
N MET A 38 3.25 -7.82 -3.02
CA MET A 38 4.23 -8.02 -4.09
C MET A 38 3.60 -8.08 -5.49
N ALA A 39 2.33 -8.48 -5.60
CA ALA A 39 1.59 -8.52 -6.86
C ALA A 39 1.10 -7.14 -7.33
N LYS A 40 1.16 -6.11 -6.47
CA LYS A 40 0.74 -4.75 -6.86
C LYS A 40 1.85 -4.05 -7.62
N ASP A 41 1.53 -3.59 -8.83
CA ASP A 41 2.39 -2.67 -9.58
C ASP A 41 2.17 -1.23 -9.12
N VAL A 42 3.03 -0.78 -8.19
CA VAL A 42 3.14 0.62 -7.76
C VAL A 42 4.35 1.32 -8.40
N SER A 43 4.82 0.82 -9.54
CA SER A 43 5.94 1.42 -10.25
C SER A 43 5.59 2.78 -10.85
N TRP A 44 6.63 3.60 -11.04
CA TRP A 44 6.50 4.93 -11.65
C TRP A 44 6.06 4.91 -13.12
N THR A 45 6.14 3.76 -13.79
CA THR A 45 5.83 3.62 -15.22
C THR A 45 4.40 4.06 -15.55
N ASN A 46 3.44 3.62 -14.73
CA ASN A 46 2.03 3.95 -14.95
C ASN A 46 1.76 5.42 -14.64
N SER A 47 2.30 5.93 -13.53
CA SER A 47 2.17 7.35 -13.16
C SER A 47 2.79 8.28 -14.21
N ALA A 48 3.96 7.94 -14.75
CA ALA A 48 4.62 8.72 -15.79
C ALA A 48 3.80 8.76 -17.09
N ARG A 49 3.21 7.62 -17.49
CA ARG A 49 2.31 7.56 -18.65
C ARG A 49 1.08 8.44 -18.43
N GLN A 50 0.39 8.28 -17.29
CA GLN A 50 -0.79 9.09 -16.95
C GLN A 50 -0.47 10.59 -16.91
N TYR A 51 0.69 10.96 -16.36
CA TYR A 51 1.13 12.35 -16.32
C TYR A 51 1.36 12.90 -17.73
N LYS A 52 2.04 12.15 -18.60
CA LYS A 52 2.23 12.54 -20.01
C LYS A 52 0.88 12.71 -20.72
N ASP A 53 -0.04 11.75 -20.56
CA ASP A 53 -1.34 11.76 -21.23
C ASP A 53 -2.17 12.98 -20.77
N LEU A 54 -2.17 13.29 -19.47
CA LEU A 54 -2.78 14.50 -18.91
C LEU A 54 -2.25 15.78 -19.59
N TYR A 55 -0.93 15.90 -19.77
CA TYR A 55 -0.35 17.05 -20.45
C TYR A 55 -0.77 17.11 -21.92
N LEU A 56 -0.79 15.98 -22.63
CA LEU A 56 -1.24 15.93 -24.03
C LEU A 56 -2.70 16.34 -24.19
N GLU A 57 -3.59 15.98 -23.26
CA GLU A 57 -4.99 16.41 -23.26
C GLU A 57 -5.12 17.92 -23.03
N LEU A 58 -4.35 18.48 -22.08
CA LEU A 58 -4.43 19.90 -21.71
C LEU A 58 -3.76 20.85 -22.72
N THR A 59 -2.81 20.36 -23.52
CA THR A 59 -2.06 21.18 -24.49
C THR A 59 -2.47 20.97 -25.94
N GLN A 60 -3.55 20.23 -26.22
CA GLN A 60 -4.10 20.10 -27.56
C GLN A 60 -4.62 21.46 -28.06
N TRP A 61 -3.92 22.03 -29.04
CA TRP A 61 -4.40 23.09 -29.94
C TRP A 61 -5.01 22.46 -31.19
#